data_AF-A0A376CTJ4-F1
#
_entry.id   AF-A0A376CTJ4-F1
#
_cell.length_a   1.000
_cell.length_b   1.000
_cell.length_c   1.000
_cell.angle_alpha   90.00
_cell.angle_beta   90.00
_cell.angle_gamma   90.00
#
_symmetry.space_group_name_H-M   'P 1'
#
loop_
_entity.id
_entity.type
_entity.pdbx_description
1 polymer ?
#
loop_
_entity_poly.entity_id
_entity_poly.type
_entity_poly.pdbx_seq_one_letter_code
_entity_poly.pdbx_strand_id
1 'polypeptide(L)'
;MSGIKYQFGAIAGAAADINSTSGRINGLLGDLKSTLQPMVSTWEGESATAYNAAQAKWDKAAEELNTVLATISQTVSQGNDNMSDVNRRAAASWG
;
A
#
# COMPACT_ATOMS: atom_id res chain seq x y z
N MET A 1 3.46 -10.17 27.27
CA MET A 1 2.56 -9.26 26.53
C MET A 1 3.26 -8.08 25.84
N SER A 2 4.37 -7.57 26.37
CA SER A 2 5.03 -6.37 25.78
C SER A 2 5.66 -6.57 24.39
N GLY A 3 6.18 -7.76 24.07
CA GLY A 3 6.79 -8.04 22.75
C GLY A 3 5.80 -8.02 21.58
N ILE A 4 4.59 -8.55 21.80
CA ILE A 4 3.51 -8.56 20.81
C ILE A 4 3.07 -7.12 20.49
N LYS A 5 2.88 -6.29 21.52
CA LYS A 5 2.50 -4.86 21.35
C LYS A 5 3.54 -4.07 20.55
N TYR A 6 4.83 -4.29 20.82
CA TYR A 6 5.92 -3.63 20.10
C TYR A 6 5.95 -4.02 18.61
N GLN A 7 5.82 -5.30 18.30
CA GLN A 7 5.75 -5.77 16.90
C GLN A 7 4.55 -5.17 16.16
N PHE A 8 3.36 -5.12 16.78
CA PHE A 8 2.19 -4.49 16.15
C PHE A 8 2.38 -3.00 15.88
N GLY A 9 2.97 -2.25 16.81
CA GLY A 9 3.28 -0.83 16.60
C GLY A 9 4.26 -0.61 15.43
N ALA A 10 5.30 -1.43 15.34
CA ALA A 10 6.26 -1.38 14.24
C ALA A 10 5.61 -1.73 12.89
N ILE A 11 4.73 -2.73 12.84
CA ILE A 11 4.00 -3.12 11.63
C ILE A 11 3.04 -2.00 11.19
N ALA A 12 2.33 -1.37 12.13
CA ALA A 12 1.43 -0.25 11.82
C ALA A 12 2.19 0.96 11.25
N GLY A 13 3.35 1.29 11.82
CA GLY A 13 4.23 2.33 11.28
C GLY A 13 4.70 2.03 9.87
N ALA A 14 5.23 0.82 9.63
CA ALA A 14 5.66 0.39 8.30
C ALA A 14 4.50 0.42 7.28
N ALA A 15 3.29 0.03 7.68
CA ALA A 15 2.10 0.10 6.82
C ALA A 15 1.73 1.53 6.42
N ALA A 16 1.86 2.50 7.33
CA ALA A 16 1.65 3.91 7.04
C ALA A 16 2.70 4.46 6.06
N ASP A 17 3.98 4.11 6.26
CA ASP A 17 5.08 4.52 5.38
C ASP A 17 4.91 3.96 3.96
N ILE A 18 4.52 2.69 3.84
CA ILE A 18 4.26 2.06 2.55
C ILE A 18 3.03 2.71 1.88
N ASN A 19 1.96 3.05 2.62
CA ASN A 19 0.79 3.74 2.07
C ASN A 19 1.15 5.12 1.51
N SER A 20 1.91 5.90 2.27
CA SER A 20 2.41 7.21 1.83
C SER A 20 3.26 7.08 0.56
N THR A 21 4.15 6.08 0.54
CA THR A 21 5.00 5.79 -0.62
C THR A 21 4.18 5.36 -1.84
N SER A 22 3.17 4.48 -1.67
CA SER A 22 2.26 4.07 -2.74
C SER A 22 1.49 5.26 -3.30
N GLY A 23 0.93 6.11 -2.45
CA GLY A 23 0.24 7.33 -2.86
C GLY A 23 1.14 8.25 -3.70
N ARG A 24 2.41 8.40 -3.30
CA ARG A 24 3.41 9.16 -4.05
C ARG A 24 3.70 8.53 -5.42
N ILE A 25 3.88 7.21 -5.47
CA ILE A 25 4.12 6.48 -6.72
C ILE A 25 2.94 6.65 -7.68
N ASN A 26 1.72 6.47 -7.19
CA ASN A 26 0.50 6.62 -7.99
C ASN A 26 0.35 8.05 -8.53
N GLY A 27 0.67 9.06 -7.73
CA GLY A 27 0.72 10.45 -8.17
C GLY A 27 1.73 10.67 -9.30
N LEU A 28 2.98 10.23 -9.10
CA LEU A 28 4.05 10.35 -10.11
C LEU A 28 3.69 9.63 -11.42
N LEU A 29 3.06 8.45 -11.36
CA LEU A 29 2.60 7.73 -12.53
C LEU A 29 1.46 8.46 -13.25
N GLY A 30 0.53 9.05 -12.50
CA GLY A 30 -0.52 9.90 -13.05
C GLY A 30 0.02 11.12 -13.79
N ASP A 31 0.97 11.83 -13.16
CA ASP A 31 1.64 13.00 -13.74
C ASP A 31 2.42 12.62 -15.01
N LEU A 32 3.15 11.50 -14.98
CA LEU A 32 3.87 10.97 -16.12
C LEU A 32 2.91 10.64 -17.27
N LYS A 33 1.81 9.94 -16.98
CA LYS A 33 0.80 9.58 -17.99
C LYS A 33 0.16 10.80 -18.62
N SER A 34 -0.18 11.82 -17.82
CA SER A 34 -0.73 13.09 -18.33
C SER A 34 0.27 13.82 -19.23
N THR A 35 1.54 13.86 -18.84
CA THR A 35 2.61 14.49 -19.62
C THR A 35 2.86 13.78 -20.95
N LEU A 36 2.78 12.44 -20.95
CA LEU A 36 3.05 11.63 -22.14
C LEU A 36 1.86 11.56 -23.11
N GLN A 37 0.61 11.76 -22.67
CA GLN A 37 -0.60 11.70 -23.51
C GLN A 37 -0.45 12.34 -24.91
N PRO A 38 -0.02 13.61 -25.04
CA PRO A 38 0.11 14.25 -26.36
C PRO A 38 1.25 13.66 -27.23
N MET A 39 2.27 13.06 -26.62
CA MET A 39 3.35 12.39 -27.35
C MET A 39 2.95 10.98 -27.77
N VAL A 40 2.18 10.28 -26.94
CA VAL A 40 1.66 8.93 -27.23
C VAL A 40 0.78 8.94 -28.49
N SER A 41 0.01 10.01 -28.74
CA SER A 41 -0.75 10.15 -29.99
C SER A 41 0.10 10.29 -31.25
N THR A 42 1.40 10.59 -31.11
CA THR A 42 2.35 10.69 -32.23
C THR A 42 3.24 9.46 -32.39
N TRP A 43 3.20 8.54 -31.42
CA TRP A 43 3.99 7.32 -31.46
C TRP A 43 3.29 6.25 -32.30
N GLU A 44 3.97 5.80 -33.34
CA GLU A 44 3.52 4.70 -34.19
C GLU A 44 4.47 3.49 -34.08
N GLY A 45 3.97 2.30 -34.39
CA GLY A 45 4.77 1.08 -34.46
C GLY A 45 5.37 0.60 -33.13
N GLU A 46 6.68 0.39 -33.11
CA GLU A 46 7.40 -0.24 -32.00
C GLU A 46 7.43 0.62 -30.72
N SER A 47 7.50 1.95 -30.87
CA SER A 47 7.53 2.88 -29.73
C SER A 47 6.21 2.87 -28.95
N ALA A 48 5.07 2.78 -29.65
CA ALA A 48 3.77 2.65 -29.02
C ALA A 48 3.65 1.33 -28.23
N THR A 49 4.17 0.24 -28.80
CA THR A 49 4.21 -1.07 -28.13
C THR A 49 5.05 -1.04 -26.85
N ALA A 50 6.25 -0.46 -26.93
CA ALA A 50 7.16 -0.35 -25.78
C ALA A 50 6.55 0.50 -24.65
N TYR A 51 5.91 1.62 -25.00
CA TYR A 51 5.20 2.45 -24.02
C TYR A 51 4.05 1.70 -23.35
N ASN A 52 3.17 1.05 -24.13
CA ASN A 52 2.05 0.31 -23.58
C ASN A 52 2.51 -0.81 -22.64
N ALA A 53 3.63 -1.49 -22.96
CA ALA A 53 4.23 -2.49 -22.08
C ALA A 53 4.77 -1.88 -20.78
N ALA A 54 5.46 -0.73 -20.87
CA ALA A 54 5.92 0.00 -19.69
C ALA A 54 4.73 0.46 -18.82
N GLN A 55 3.65 0.94 -19.46
CA GLN A 55 2.45 1.36 -18.77
C GLN A 55 1.79 0.21 -18.01
N ALA A 56 1.55 -0.91 -18.69
CA ALA A 56 0.99 -2.09 -18.06
C ALA A 56 1.84 -2.59 -16.87
N LYS A 57 3.18 -2.50 -16.99
CA LYS A 57 4.09 -2.93 -15.93
C LYS A 57 3.97 -2.06 -14.68
N TRP A 58 3.95 -0.74 -14.82
CA TRP A 58 3.83 0.13 -13.64
C TRP A 58 2.42 0.10 -13.04
N ASP A 59 1.37 -0.04 -13.86
CA ASP A 59 -0.01 -0.11 -13.37
C ASP A 59 -0.19 -1.38 -12.53
N LYS A 60 0.34 -2.50 -13.02
CA LYS A 60 0.35 -3.76 -12.28
C LYS A 60 1.14 -3.66 -10.97
N ALA A 61 2.32 -3.04 -10.99
CA ALA A 61 3.13 -2.88 -9.78
C ALA A 61 2.41 -2.02 -8.72
N ALA A 62 1.70 -0.97 -9.15
CA ALA A 62 0.88 -0.15 -8.27
C ALA A 62 -0.30 -0.94 -7.67
N GLU A 63 -0.99 -1.75 -8.48
CA GLU A 63 -2.08 -2.61 -8.03
C GLU A 63 -1.62 -3.66 -7.01
N GLU A 64 -0.48 -4.32 -7.27
CA GLU A 64 0.13 -5.28 -6.35
C GLU A 64 0.50 -4.61 -5.01
N LEU A 65 1.10 -3.42 -5.07
CA LEU A 65 1.45 -2.66 -3.86
C LEU A 65 0.20 -2.30 -3.04
N ASN A 66 -0.86 -1.82 -3.70
CA ASN A 66 -2.12 -1.50 -3.05
C ASN A 66 -2.78 -2.73 -2.41
N THR A 67 -2.69 -3.89 -3.06
CA THR A 67 -3.21 -5.16 -2.54
C THR A 67 -2.47 -5.61 -1.28
N VAL A 68 -1.13 -5.54 -1.30
CA VAL A 68 -0.30 -5.84 -0.13
C VAL A 68 -0.64 -4.89 1.04
N LEU A 69 -0.79 -3.61 0.74
CA LEU A 69 -1.18 -2.60 1.73
C LEU A 69 -2.54 -2.86 2.37
N ALA A 70 -3.55 -3.21 1.57
CA ALA A 70 -4.87 -3.56 2.07
C ALA A 70 -4.80 -4.78 3.01
N THR A 71 -4.01 -5.80 2.64
CA THR A 71 -3.79 -7.00 3.45
C THR A 71 -3.14 -6.68 4.79
N ILE A 72 -2.09 -5.84 4.77
CA ILE A 72 -1.41 -5.40 6.00
C ILE A 72 -2.37 -4.60 6.88
N SER A 73 -3.12 -3.65 6.30
CA SER A 73 -4.08 -2.83 7.04
C SER A 73 -5.13 -3.69 7.74
N GLN A 74 -5.68 -4.70 7.05
CA GLN A 74 -6.65 -5.62 7.65
C GLN A 74 -6.05 -6.44 8.79
N THR A 75 -4.82 -6.91 8.62
CA THR A 75 -4.09 -7.68 9.64
C THR A 75 -3.82 -6.83 10.89
N VAL A 76 -3.40 -5.57 10.71
CA VAL A 76 -3.15 -4.63 11.81
C VAL A 76 -4.44 -4.30 12.56
N SER A 77 -5.56 -4.08 11.84
CA SER A 77 -6.86 -3.82 12.47
C SER A 77 -7.31 -5.00 13.34
N GLN A 78 -7.26 -6.22 12.81
CA GLN A 78 -7.61 -7.43 13.56
C GLN A 78 -6.68 -7.63 14.77
N GLY A 79 -5.39 -7.35 14.62
CA GLY A 79 -4.43 -7.40 15.74
C GLY A 79 -4.77 -6.42 16.86
N ASN A 80 -5.15 -5.19 16.52
CA ASN A 80 -5.58 -4.18 17.49
C ASN A 80 -6.86 -4.58 18.23
N ASP A 81 -7.87 -5.09 17.52
CA ASP A 81 -9.14 -5.53 18.12
C ASP A 81 -8.90 -6.67 19.11
N ASN A 82 -8.11 -7.67 18.71
CA ASN A 82 -7.73 -8.79 19.57
C ASN A 82 -6.97 -8.33 20.83
N MET A 83 -6.04 -7.38 20.68
CA MET A 83 -5.27 -6.84 21.81
C MET A 83 -6.15 -6.02 22.76
N SER A 84 -7.09 -5.24 22.22
CA SER A 84 -8.07 -4.47 23.00
C SER A 84 -8.94 -5.38 23.86
N ASP A 85 -9.44 -6.47 23.28
CA ASP A 85 -10.24 -7.47 23.99
C ASP A 85 -9.44 -8.19 25.09
N VAL A 86 -8.20 -8.56 24.79
CA VAL A 86 -7.29 -9.19 25.76
C VAL A 86 -7.00 -8.23 26.92
N ASN A 87 -6.74 -6.95 26.64
CA ASN A 87 -6.51 -5.94 27.66
C ASN A 87 -7.76 -5.69 28.52
N ARG A 88 -8.96 -5.68 27.91
CA ARG A 88 -10.24 -5.56 28.62
C ARG A 88 -10.46 -6.73 29.58
N ARG A 89 -10.22 -7.97 29.12
CA ARG A 89 -10.33 -9.17 29.95
C ARG A 89 -9.32 -9.18 31.09
N ALA A 90 -8.07 -8.79 30.82
CA ALA A 90 -7.04 -8.69 31.85
C ALA A 90 -7.40 -7.62 32.89
N ALA A 91 -7.91 -6.45 32.49
CA ALA A 91 -8.35 -5.42 33.44
C ALA A 91 -9.53 -5.90 34.32
N ALA A 92 -10.48 -6.65 33.73
CA ALA A 92 -11.62 -7.19 34.45
C ALA A 92 -11.24 -8.30 35.45
N SER A 93 -10.11 -8.99 35.27
CA SER A 93 -9.67 -10.05 36.20
C SER A 93 -8.89 -9.52 37.41
N TRP A 94 -8.67 -8.20 37.50
CA TRP A 94 -7.96 -7.55 38.60
C TRP A 94 -8.91 -6.76 39.51
N GLY A 95 -10.22 -6.82 39.24
CA GLY A 95 -11.30 -6.24 40.05
C GLY A 95 -12.02 -7.28 40.89
#